data_AF-F4XVP5-F1
#
_entry.id   AF-F4XVP5-F1
#
_cell.length_a   1.000
_cell.length_b   1.000
_cell.length_c   1.000
_cell.angle_alpha   90.00
_cell.angle_beta   90.00
_cell.angle_gamma   90.00
#
_symmetry.space_group_name_H-M   'P 1'
#
loop_
_entity.id
_entity.type
_entity.pdbx_description
1 polymer ?
#
loop_
_entity_poly.entity_id
_entity_poly.type
_entity_poly.pdbx_seq_one_letter_code
_entity_poly.pdbx_strand_id
1 'polypeptide(L)'
;MAPHYRFTIGAGETRVIKLWLSDAPNIPQPFGSEFSRIIATRRSEADQFYHAIAPPGINDDQRNIQRQAFAGLLWSKQYYYYNVETWLKGDPNQPPPPPERLKVRNQQWNHLNNADIISMPDKWEYPWFAAWDLAFHCIPLAMIDPDFAKNQLDLMTREWYMHPNGQIPAYEWNFSDVNPPVHGWATWQVYKLEKQFHGTGDRQFLERVFQKLLLNFTWWVNRKDFDGNNVFEGGFLGLDNIGVFDRSSDLPNG
;
A
#
# COMPACT_ATOMS: atom_id res chain seq x y z
N MET A 1 -26.46 -4.99 -11.76
CA MET A 1 -26.88 -6.39 -11.50
C MET A 1 -25.60 -7.14 -11.11
N ALA A 2 -25.53 -7.72 -9.91
CA ALA A 2 -24.37 -8.51 -9.48
C ALA A 2 -24.66 -10.00 -9.74
N PRO A 3 -23.72 -10.77 -10.30
CA PRO A 3 -23.93 -12.20 -10.50
C PRO A 3 -23.97 -12.91 -9.14
N HIS A 4 -25.07 -13.62 -8.85
CA HIS A 4 -25.26 -14.38 -7.61
C HIS A 4 -25.49 -15.87 -7.95
N TYR A 5 -24.59 -16.72 -7.46
CA TYR A 5 -24.63 -18.17 -7.69
C TYR A 5 -24.77 -18.90 -6.35
N ARG A 6 -25.72 -19.83 -6.25
CA ARG A 6 -25.92 -20.67 -5.06
C ARG A 6 -25.63 -22.12 -5.41
N PHE A 7 -24.73 -22.74 -4.67
CA PHE A 7 -24.39 -24.17 -4.79
C PHE A 7 -24.49 -24.85 -3.43
N THR A 8 -24.83 -26.14 -3.45
CA THR A 8 -24.52 -27.08 -2.36
C THR A 8 -23.38 -27.93 -2.87
N ILE A 9 -22.22 -27.89 -2.20
CA ILE A 9 -20.99 -28.57 -2.61
C ILE A 9 -20.68 -29.65 -1.58
N GLY A 10 -20.64 -30.92 -1.99
CA GLY A 10 -20.30 -32.05 -1.13
C GLY A 10 -18.80 -32.20 -0.87
N ALA A 11 -18.43 -33.13 0.01
CA ALA A 11 -17.02 -33.42 0.31
C ALA A 11 -16.26 -33.86 -0.95
N GLY A 12 -15.14 -33.19 -1.24
CA GLY A 12 -14.32 -33.45 -2.43
C GLY A 12 -14.94 -32.99 -3.76
N GLU A 13 -16.16 -32.45 -3.75
CA GLU A 13 -16.83 -31.97 -4.95
C GLU A 13 -16.24 -30.64 -5.42
N THR A 14 -16.08 -30.48 -6.74
CA THR A 14 -15.64 -29.24 -7.37
C THR A 14 -16.74 -28.67 -8.26
N ARG A 15 -16.93 -27.36 -8.18
CA ARG A 15 -17.76 -26.59 -9.11
C ARG A 15 -16.91 -25.51 -9.75
N VAL A 16 -17.07 -25.32 -11.06
CA VAL A 16 -16.33 -24.33 -11.83
C VAL A 16 -17.33 -23.37 -12.46
N ILE A 17 -17.17 -22.08 -12.16
CA ILE A 17 -17.90 -21.00 -12.80
C ILE A 17 -16.95 -20.34 -13.80
N LYS A 18 -17.38 -20.22 -15.05
CA LYS A 18 -16.65 -19.48 -16.08
C LYS A 18 -17.33 -18.14 -16.29
N LEU A 19 -16.57 -17.06 -16.14
CA LEU A 19 -17.05 -15.69 -16.29
C LEU A 19 -16.21 -14.99 -17.36
N TRP A 20 -16.85 -14.18 -18.18
CA TRP A 20 -16.21 -13.34 -19.18
C TRP A 20 -16.75 -11.92 -19.04
N LEU A 21 -15.89 -10.99 -18.67
CA LEU A 21 -16.23 -9.57 -18.63
C LEU A 21 -15.92 -8.94 -19.98
N SER A 22 -16.89 -8.27 -20.59
CA SER A 22 -16.76 -7.63 -21.89
C SER A 22 -17.78 -6.52 -22.04
N ASP A 23 -17.40 -5.47 -22.76
CA ASP A 23 -18.26 -4.38 -23.23
C ASP A 23 -18.94 -4.71 -24.58
N ALA A 24 -18.40 -5.70 -25.32
CA ALA A 24 -19.03 -6.21 -26.54
C ALA A 24 -20.36 -6.93 -26.23
N PRO A 25 -21.48 -6.54 -26.87
CA PRO A 25 -22.81 -7.06 -26.54
C PRO A 25 -23.04 -8.51 -26.98
N ASN A 26 -22.30 -8.99 -27.99
CA ASN A 26 -22.42 -10.35 -28.52
C ASN A 26 -21.03 -10.95 -28.74
N ILE A 27 -20.57 -11.76 -27.81
CA ILE A 27 -19.36 -12.57 -27.98
C ILE A 27 -19.79 -13.95 -28.47
N PRO A 28 -19.38 -14.38 -29.68
CA PRO A 28 -19.61 -15.75 -30.13
C PRO A 28 -18.81 -16.72 -29.26
N GLN A 29 -19.50 -17.69 -28.65
CA GLN A 29 -18.88 -18.76 -27.83
C GLN A 29 -17.87 -18.25 -26.77
N PRO A 30 -18.28 -17.40 -25.81
CA PRO A 30 -17.38 -16.79 -24.83
C PRO A 30 -16.67 -17.80 -23.93
N PHE A 31 -17.16 -19.03 -23.85
CA PHE A 31 -16.57 -20.12 -23.05
C PHE A 31 -16.06 -21.29 -23.89
N GLY A 32 -15.87 -21.07 -25.20
CA GLY A 32 -15.36 -22.05 -26.16
C GLY A 32 -13.86 -22.34 -26.02
N SER A 33 -13.25 -22.81 -27.10
CA SER A 33 -11.82 -23.13 -27.14
C SER A 33 -10.93 -21.93 -26.80
N GLU A 34 -11.35 -20.73 -27.22
CA GLU A 34 -10.62 -19.49 -26.98
C GLU A 34 -10.49 -19.15 -25.50
N PHE A 35 -11.56 -19.34 -24.71
CA PHE A 35 -11.51 -19.16 -23.25
C PHE A 35 -10.46 -20.07 -22.61
N SER A 36 -10.50 -21.35 -22.96
CA SER A 36 -9.56 -22.34 -22.42
C SER A 36 -8.13 -22.02 -22.84
N ARG A 37 -7.94 -21.58 -24.09
CA ARG A 37 -6.64 -21.14 -24.62
C ARG A 37 -6.10 -19.94 -23.86
N ILE A 38 -6.91 -18.92 -23.59
CA ILE A 38 -6.51 -17.73 -22.82
C ILE A 38 -6.08 -18.13 -21.40
N ILE A 39 -6.88 -18.92 -20.69
CA ILE A 39 -6.53 -19.37 -19.32
C ILE A 39 -5.23 -20.18 -19.31
N ALA A 40 -5.05 -21.10 -20.25
CA ALA A 40 -3.83 -21.89 -20.36
C ALA A 40 -2.61 -21.00 -20.69
N THR A 41 -2.78 -20.03 -21.59
CA THR A 41 -1.73 -19.07 -21.98
C THR A 41 -1.31 -18.22 -20.79
N ARG A 42 -2.25 -17.60 -20.08
CA ARG A 42 -1.96 -16.76 -18.90
C ARG A 42 -1.30 -17.54 -17.77
N ARG A 43 -1.66 -18.83 -17.57
CA ARG A 43 -0.97 -19.71 -16.62
C ARG A 43 0.49 -19.93 -17.01
N SER A 44 0.75 -20.31 -18.26
CA SER A 44 2.10 -20.57 -18.74
C SER A 44 2.99 -19.31 -18.69
N GLU A 45 2.47 -18.15 -19.07
CA GLU A 45 3.19 -16.88 -18.97
C GLU A 45 3.49 -16.51 -17.52
N ALA A 46 2.54 -16.71 -16.60
CA ALA A 46 2.78 -16.48 -15.19
C ALA A 46 3.86 -17.43 -14.65
N ASP A 47 3.82 -18.71 -15.03
CA ASP A 47 4.85 -19.69 -14.64
C ASP A 47 6.22 -19.24 -15.16
N GLN A 48 6.33 -18.88 -16.44
CA GLN A 48 7.57 -18.38 -17.05
C GLN A 48 8.10 -17.13 -16.33
N PHE A 49 7.23 -16.16 -16.04
CA PHE A 49 7.58 -14.95 -15.32
C PHE A 49 8.15 -15.24 -13.92
N TYR A 50 7.44 -16.04 -13.11
CA TYR A 50 7.90 -16.38 -11.77
C TYR A 50 9.15 -17.27 -11.77
N HIS A 51 9.32 -18.12 -12.78
CA HIS A 51 10.57 -18.86 -12.98
C HIS A 51 11.75 -17.95 -13.30
N ALA A 52 11.55 -16.90 -14.09
CA ALA A 52 12.62 -15.98 -14.49
C ALA A 52 13.15 -15.11 -13.33
N ILE A 53 12.29 -14.76 -12.36
CA ILE A 53 12.68 -13.93 -11.20
C ILE A 53 13.16 -14.77 -10.00
N ALA A 54 12.93 -16.09 -10.03
CA ALA A 54 13.32 -16.98 -8.95
C ALA A 54 14.85 -17.01 -8.79
N PRO A 55 15.39 -16.88 -7.56
CA PRO A 55 16.82 -17.02 -7.32
C PRO A 55 17.34 -18.38 -7.80
N PRO A 56 18.59 -18.46 -8.30
CA PRO A 56 19.19 -19.73 -8.67
C PRO A 56 19.33 -20.64 -7.43
N GLY A 57 19.13 -21.95 -7.63
CA GLY A 57 19.36 -22.96 -6.60
C GLY A 57 18.20 -23.23 -5.64
N ILE A 58 17.07 -22.53 -5.74
CA ILE A 58 15.88 -22.87 -4.97
C ILE A 58 15.13 -24.06 -5.58
N ASN A 59 14.47 -24.87 -4.75
CA ASN A 59 13.64 -26.00 -5.19
C ASN A 59 12.21 -25.57 -5.59
N ASP A 60 11.39 -26.51 -6.08
CA ASP A 60 10.02 -26.22 -6.53
C ASP A 60 9.11 -25.73 -5.39
N ASP A 61 9.29 -26.25 -4.18
CA ASP A 61 8.49 -25.84 -3.03
C ASP A 61 8.82 -24.40 -2.61
N GLN A 62 10.10 -24.04 -2.59
CA GLN A 62 10.56 -22.67 -2.34
C GLN A 62 10.07 -21.70 -3.42
N ARG A 63 10.08 -22.09 -4.69
CA ARG A 63 9.47 -21.31 -5.78
C ARG A 63 7.99 -21.08 -5.54
N ASN A 64 7.27 -22.13 -5.13
CA ASN A 64 5.85 -22.05 -4.85
C ASN A 64 5.54 -21.14 -3.65
N ILE A 65 6.34 -21.21 -2.57
CA ILE A 65 6.25 -20.31 -1.42
C ILE A 65 6.48 -18.85 -1.85
N GLN A 66 7.53 -18.59 -2.63
CA GLN A 66 7.84 -17.26 -3.13
C GLN A 66 6.68 -16.68 -3.98
N ARG A 67 6.15 -17.48 -4.92
CA ARG A 67 5.02 -17.07 -5.75
C ARG A 67 3.78 -16.76 -4.92
N GLN A 68 3.49 -17.56 -3.90
CA GLN A 68 2.37 -17.32 -3.00
C GLN A 68 2.56 -16.05 -2.16
N ALA A 69 3.79 -15.76 -1.70
CA ALA A 69 4.09 -14.52 -1.00
C ALA A 69 3.87 -13.30 -1.89
N PHE A 70 4.33 -13.33 -3.14
CA PHE A 70 4.04 -12.29 -4.13
C PHE A 70 2.54 -12.16 -4.40
N ALA A 71 1.83 -13.27 -4.59
CA ALA A 71 0.39 -13.27 -4.79
C ALA A 71 -0.35 -12.65 -3.60
N GLY A 72 0.09 -12.90 -2.37
CA GLY A 72 -0.46 -12.27 -1.17
C GLY A 72 -0.36 -10.74 -1.20
N LEU A 73 0.82 -10.21 -1.53
CA LEU A 73 1.03 -8.76 -1.67
C LEU A 73 0.21 -8.15 -2.82
N LEU A 74 0.13 -8.83 -3.96
CA LEU A 74 -0.70 -8.36 -5.07
C LEU A 74 -2.18 -8.35 -4.70
N TRP A 75 -2.63 -9.32 -3.90
CA TRP A 75 -4.02 -9.44 -3.46
C TRP A 75 -4.39 -8.49 -2.32
N SER A 76 -3.41 -7.86 -1.67
CA SER A 76 -3.64 -6.81 -0.66
C SER A 76 -3.73 -5.41 -1.27
N LYS A 77 -3.54 -5.25 -2.59
CA LYS A 77 -3.80 -3.99 -3.28
C LYS A 77 -5.29 -3.63 -3.18
N GLN A 78 -5.60 -2.46 -2.61
CA GLN A 78 -6.98 -1.97 -2.49
C GLN A 78 -7.11 -0.55 -3.02
N TYR A 79 -8.24 -0.28 -3.68
CA TYR A 79 -8.64 1.10 -3.92
C TYR A 79 -9.06 1.73 -2.60
N TYR A 80 -8.33 2.75 -2.16
CA TYR A 80 -8.55 3.44 -0.90
C TYR A 80 -8.97 4.88 -1.18
N TYR A 81 -10.26 5.15 -0.97
CA TYR A 81 -10.84 6.49 -1.13
C TYR A 81 -11.13 7.12 0.22
N TYR A 82 -10.42 8.21 0.54
CA TYR A 82 -10.66 8.98 1.75
C TYR A 82 -10.29 10.45 1.54
N ASN A 83 -11.32 11.30 1.42
CA ASN A 83 -11.17 12.74 1.34
C ASN A 83 -11.55 13.37 2.69
N VAL A 84 -10.55 13.88 3.42
CA VAL A 84 -10.76 14.41 4.78
C VAL A 84 -11.64 15.67 4.76
N GLU A 85 -11.44 16.56 3.80
CA GLU A 85 -12.26 17.77 3.67
C GLU A 85 -13.75 17.45 3.49
N THR A 86 -14.06 16.53 2.58
CA THR A 86 -15.43 16.07 2.30
C THR A 86 -16.02 15.35 3.51
N TRP A 87 -15.24 14.52 4.19
CA TRP A 87 -15.66 13.86 5.42
C TRP A 87 -16.07 14.85 6.52
N LEU A 88 -15.25 15.89 6.72
CA LEU A 88 -15.49 16.92 7.74
C LEU A 88 -16.69 17.82 7.38
N LYS A 89 -16.83 18.21 6.11
CA LYS A 89 -17.94 19.08 5.64
C LYS A 89 -19.27 18.33 5.49
N GLY A 90 -19.22 17.03 5.21
CA GLY A 90 -20.39 16.24 4.82
C GLY A 90 -20.86 16.51 3.40
N ASP A 91 -21.87 15.76 2.97
CA ASP A 91 -22.44 15.88 1.63
C ASP A 91 -23.23 17.20 1.49
N PRO A 92 -23.04 17.99 0.42
CA PRO A 92 -23.72 19.28 0.24
C PRO A 92 -25.25 19.22 0.27
N ASN A 93 -25.83 18.07 -0.11
CA ASN A 93 -27.27 17.86 -0.19
C ASN A 93 -27.86 17.11 1.03
N GLN A 94 -27.06 16.94 2.09
CA GLN A 94 -27.48 16.30 3.34
C GLN A 94 -27.40 17.30 4.50
N PRO A 95 -28.05 17.03 5.65
CA PRO A 95 -27.85 17.83 6.84
C PRO A 95 -26.36 17.93 7.21
N PRO A 96 -25.88 19.10 7.67
CA PRO A 96 -24.49 19.25 8.05
C PRO A 96 -24.14 18.27 9.18
N PRO A 97 -22.90 17.76 9.20
CA PRO A 97 -22.41 16.95 10.30
C PRO A 97 -22.53 17.64 11.66
N PRO A 98 -22.63 16.86 12.76
CA PRO A 98 -22.59 17.42 14.10
C PRO A 98 -21.26 18.18 14.34
N PRO A 99 -21.25 19.32 15.07
CA PRO A 99 -20.05 20.12 15.31
C PRO A 99 -18.87 19.34 15.93
N GLU A 100 -19.17 18.28 16.68
CA GLU A 100 -18.19 17.36 17.27
C GLU A 100 -17.31 16.69 16.21
N ARG A 101 -17.78 16.57 14.95
CA ARG A 101 -17.00 16.01 13.84
C ARG A 101 -15.72 16.81 13.57
N LEU A 102 -15.72 18.11 13.86
CA LEU A 102 -14.52 18.94 13.71
C LEU A 102 -13.47 18.65 14.77
N LYS A 103 -13.76 17.82 15.78
CA LYS A 103 -12.83 17.49 16.88
C LYS A 103 -12.33 16.04 16.85
N VAL A 104 -12.65 15.29 15.79
CA VAL A 104 -12.24 13.89 15.65
C VAL A 104 -10.79 13.75 15.17
N ARG A 105 -10.30 12.51 15.14
CA ARG A 105 -8.98 12.16 14.58
C ARG A 105 -8.76 12.78 13.20
N ASN A 106 -7.52 13.15 12.90
CA ASN A 106 -7.09 13.68 11.60
C ASN A 106 -7.70 15.00 11.15
N GLN A 107 -8.41 15.76 12.00
CA GLN A 107 -8.98 17.07 11.62
C GLN A 107 -7.95 18.07 11.04
N GLN A 108 -6.67 17.95 11.40
CA GLN A 108 -5.57 18.80 10.92
C GLN A 108 -5.09 18.42 9.51
N TRP A 109 -5.57 17.31 8.95
CA TRP A 109 -5.19 16.78 7.63
C TRP A 109 -6.26 17.06 6.57
N ASN A 110 -6.88 18.24 6.62
CA ASN A 110 -7.96 18.62 5.70
C ASN A 110 -7.58 18.55 4.21
N HIS A 111 -6.30 18.70 3.87
CA HIS A 111 -5.77 18.58 2.50
C HIS A 111 -5.63 17.13 2.02
N LEU A 112 -5.69 16.15 2.92
CA LEU A 112 -5.46 14.75 2.57
C LEU A 112 -6.65 14.19 1.78
N ASN A 113 -6.34 13.71 0.59
CA ASN A 113 -7.30 13.19 -0.38
C ASN A 113 -6.75 11.93 -1.05
N ASN A 114 -7.13 10.78 -0.52
CA ASN A 114 -6.72 9.50 -1.07
C ASN A 114 -7.73 9.03 -2.11
N ALA A 115 -7.26 8.62 -3.28
CA ALA A 115 -8.11 8.10 -4.35
C ALA A 115 -7.34 7.13 -5.27
N ASP A 116 -6.56 6.24 -4.66
CA ASP A 116 -5.56 5.44 -5.37
C ASP A 116 -5.61 3.97 -4.96
N ILE A 117 -5.02 3.11 -5.79
CA ILE A 117 -4.75 1.71 -5.42
C ILE A 117 -3.49 1.67 -4.56
N ILE A 118 -3.65 1.23 -3.31
CA ILE A 118 -2.58 1.21 -2.32
C ILE A 118 -2.33 -0.23 -1.84
N SER A 119 -1.07 -0.59 -1.62
CA SER A 119 -0.69 -1.85 -0.98
C SER A 119 -1.01 -1.81 0.51
N MET A 120 -1.95 -2.65 0.96
CA MET A 120 -2.34 -2.73 2.37
C MET A 120 -1.53 -3.81 3.12
N PRO A 121 -1.28 -3.63 4.43
CA PRO A 121 -0.66 -4.66 5.26
C PRO A 121 -1.48 -5.95 5.27
N ASP A 122 -2.81 -5.84 5.39
CA ASP A 122 -3.74 -6.95 5.23
C ASP A 122 -5.05 -6.47 4.61
N LYS A 123 -5.76 -7.34 3.91
CA LYS A 123 -7.00 -6.94 3.24
C LYS A 123 -8.23 -6.83 4.15
N TRP A 124 -8.16 -7.45 5.32
CA TRP A 124 -9.28 -7.66 6.22
C TRP A 124 -9.04 -7.01 7.59
N GLU A 125 -7.92 -7.30 8.22
CA GLU A 125 -7.55 -6.81 9.56
C GLU A 125 -7.05 -5.36 9.49
N TYR A 126 -6.25 -5.06 8.47
CA TYR A 126 -5.65 -3.73 8.25
C TYR A 126 -6.01 -3.17 6.86
N PRO A 127 -7.30 -2.95 6.54
CA PRO A 127 -7.75 -2.49 5.21
C PRO A 127 -7.49 -0.98 5.00
N TRP A 128 -6.37 -0.49 5.52
CA TRP A 128 -5.91 0.88 5.50
C TRP A 128 -4.38 0.89 5.39
N PHE A 129 -3.82 1.94 4.82
CA PHE A 129 -2.37 2.01 4.61
C PHE A 129 -1.65 2.40 5.91
N ALA A 130 -0.49 1.80 6.12
CA ALA A 130 0.53 2.29 7.03
C ALA A 130 1.76 2.64 6.19
N ALA A 131 2.22 3.90 6.27
CA ALA A 131 3.23 4.40 5.34
C ALA A 131 4.59 3.69 5.51
N TRP A 132 4.92 3.22 6.71
CA TRP A 132 6.15 2.46 6.95
C TRP A 132 6.03 1.00 6.46
N ASP A 133 4.93 0.28 6.71
CA ASP A 133 4.66 -1.04 6.10
C ASP A 133 4.73 -0.96 4.57
N LEU A 134 4.07 0.05 3.98
CA LEU A 134 4.08 0.29 2.54
C LEU A 134 5.51 0.42 1.99
N ALA A 135 6.40 1.10 2.70
CA ALA A 135 7.81 1.20 2.31
C ALA A 135 8.50 -0.19 2.29
N PHE A 136 8.18 -1.08 3.23
CA PHE A 136 8.65 -2.47 3.22
C PHE A 136 8.01 -3.30 2.09
N HIS A 137 6.71 -3.12 1.82
CA HIS A 137 6.01 -3.82 0.72
C HIS A 137 6.66 -3.51 -0.64
N CYS A 138 7.14 -2.29 -0.82
CA CYS A 138 7.76 -1.84 -2.07
C CYS A 138 9.02 -2.64 -2.45
N ILE A 139 9.73 -3.23 -1.49
CA ILE A 139 10.95 -4.01 -1.76
C ILE A 139 10.64 -5.28 -2.55
N PRO A 140 9.80 -6.22 -2.07
CA PRO A 140 9.39 -7.38 -2.86
C PRO A 140 8.53 -6.99 -4.06
N LEU A 141 7.70 -5.94 -3.99
CA LEU A 141 6.93 -5.48 -5.14
C LEU A 141 7.82 -5.03 -6.28
N ALA A 142 8.96 -4.39 -6.00
CA ALA A 142 9.89 -3.97 -7.05
C ALA A 142 10.49 -5.12 -7.86
N MET A 143 10.46 -6.35 -7.34
CA MET A 143 10.89 -7.54 -8.08
C MET A 143 9.88 -7.99 -9.16
N ILE A 144 8.62 -7.62 -9.01
CA ILE A 144 7.52 -8.11 -9.88
C ILE A 144 6.75 -7.00 -10.59
N ASP A 145 6.77 -5.78 -10.04
CA ASP A 145 6.01 -4.62 -10.46
C ASP A 145 6.72 -3.33 -9.96
N PRO A 146 7.90 -3.00 -10.54
CA PRO A 146 8.70 -1.84 -10.11
C PRO A 146 7.96 -0.52 -10.28
N ASP A 147 7.11 -0.39 -11.29
CA ASP A 147 6.32 0.82 -11.49
C ASP A 147 5.30 1.02 -10.38
N PHE A 148 4.60 -0.03 -9.95
CA PHE A 148 3.72 0.05 -8.79
C PHE A 148 4.51 0.41 -7.53
N ALA A 149 5.65 -0.25 -7.25
CA ALA A 149 6.48 0.07 -6.08
C ALA A 149 6.94 1.54 -6.06
N LYS A 150 7.41 2.06 -7.20
CA LYS A 150 7.78 3.49 -7.34
C LYS A 150 6.57 4.39 -7.10
N ASN A 151 5.41 4.06 -7.66
CA ASN A 151 4.18 4.83 -7.49
C ASN A 151 3.72 4.86 -6.02
N GLN A 152 3.84 3.75 -5.27
CA GLN A 152 3.47 3.73 -3.85
C GLN A 152 4.32 4.69 -3.01
N LEU A 153 5.64 4.71 -3.23
CA LEU A 153 6.55 5.62 -2.52
C LEU A 153 6.35 7.08 -2.94
N ASP A 154 6.07 7.32 -4.23
CA ASP A 154 5.72 8.64 -4.74
C ASP A 154 4.44 9.17 -4.09
N LEU A 155 3.40 8.33 -4.02
CA LEU A 155 2.07 8.67 -3.52
C LEU A 155 2.12 9.30 -2.13
N MET A 156 2.85 8.69 -1.20
CA MET A 156 2.99 9.15 0.18
C MET A 156 3.69 10.51 0.32
N THR A 157 4.27 11.02 -0.76
CA THR A 157 4.99 12.31 -0.81
C THR A 157 4.29 13.38 -1.65
N ARG A 158 3.12 13.07 -2.21
CA ARG A 158 2.33 14.03 -3.00
C ARG A 158 1.69 15.09 -2.11
N GLU A 159 1.47 16.27 -2.67
CA GLU A 159 0.91 17.44 -1.96
C GLU A 159 -0.50 17.25 -1.39
N TRP A 160 -1.23 16.23 -1.86
CA TRP A 160 -2.55 15.84 -1.33
C TRP A 160 -2.48 14.59 -0.42
N TYR A 161 -1.27 14.14 -0.06
CA TYR A 161 -1.01 13.07 0.93
C TYR A 161 -0.12 13.57 2.06
N MET A 162 1.06 14.10 1.72
CA MET A 162 2.03 14.66 2.65
C MET A 162 1.54 16.00 3.20
N HIS A 163 1.66 16.17 4.51
CA HIS A 163 1.32 17.42 5.17
C HIS A 163 2.20 18.56 4.63
N PRO A 164 1.66 19.79 4.47
CA PRO A 164 2.45 20.96 4.04
C PRO A 164 3.68 21.30 4.90
N ASN A 165 3.82 20.68 6.08
CA ASN A 165 4.98 20.85 6.96
C ASN A 165 6.09 19.81 6.70
N GLY A 166 5.89 18.87 5.77
CA GLY A 166 6.78 17.77 5.44
C GLY A 166 6.41 16.41 6.04
N GLN A 167 5.43 16.31 6.95
CA GLN A 167 5.05 15.05 7.58
C GLN A 167 4.38 14.09 6.58
N ILE A 168 4.88 12.85 6.50
CA ILE A 168 4.20 11.76 5.79
C ILE A 168 3.10 11.21 6.72
N PRO A 169 1.86 10.98 6.23
CA PRO A 169 0.79 10.44 7.05
C PRO A 169 1.16 9.04 7.54
N ALA A 170 1.06 8.78 8.84
CA ALA A 170 1.41 7.48 9.39
C ALA A 170 0.43 6.38 8.94
N TYR A 171 -0.81 6.44 9.43
CA TYR A 171 -1.86 5.49 9.11
C TYR A 171 -3.25 6.06 9.41
N GLU A 172 -4.31 5.40 8.93
CA GLU A 172 -5.68 5.90 9.00
C GLU A 172 -6.06 6.43 10.39
N TRP A 173 -5.82 5.68 11.48
CA TRP A 173 -6.27 6.07 12.82
C TRP A 173 -5.59 7.32 13.39
N ASN A 174 -4.39 7.64 12.93
CA ASN A 174 -3.66 8.82 13.36
C ASN A 174 -2.62 9.22 12.32
N PHE A 175 -2.97 10.08 11.37
CA PHE A 175 -2.03 10.55 10.34
C PHE A 175 -0.86 11.34 10.93
N SER A 176 -1.08 11.98 12.08
CA SER A 176 -0.04 12.73 12.79
C SER A 176 0.90 11.86 13.62
N ASP A 177 0.67 10.54 13.69
CA ASP A 177 1.60 9.65 14.38
C ASP A 177 2.98 9.64 13.70
N VAL A 178 3.97 9.12 14.41
CA VAL A 178 5.33 9.03 13.93
C VAL A 178 5.67 7.55 13.72
N ASN A 179 6.02 7.19 12.49
CA ASN A 179 6.54 5.86 12.17
C ASN A 179 8.04 5.92 11.87
N PRO A 180 8.77 4.79 11.89
CA PRO A 180 10.18 4.77 11.52
C PRO A 180 10.39 5.38 10.11
N PRO A 181 11.39 6.27 9.92
CA PRO A 181 11.59 7.00 8.67
C PRO A 181 12.27 6.13 7.58
N VAL A 182 11.67 4.99 7.25
CA VAL A 182 12.20 4.00 6.30
C VAL A 182 11.91 4.35 4.83
N HIS A 183 11.13 5.41 4.56
CA HIS A 183 10.74 5.79 3.21
C HIS A 183 11.95 6.06 2.30
N GLY A 184 12.93 6.83 2.75
CA GLY A 184 14.15 7.09 1.98
C GLY A 184 15.00 5.85 1.72
N TRP A 185 15.06 4.93 2.68
CA TRP A 185 15.69 3.62 2.49
C TRP A 185 14.96 2.82 1.41
N ALA A 186 13.64 2.75 1.47
CA ALA A 186 12.85 1.99 0.50
C ALA A 186 12.99 2.56 -0.92
N THR A 187 12.91 3.90 -1.08
CA THR A 187 13.18 4.59 -2.36
C THR A 187 14.53 4.21 -2.94
N TRP A 188 15.58 4.18 -2.12
CA TRP A 188 16.91 3.79 -2.56
C TRP A 188 16.99 2.31 -2.95
N GLN A 189 16.38 1.41 -2.17
CA GLN A 189 16.38 -0.02 -2.48
C GLN A 189 15.61 -0.33 -3.78
N VAL A 190 14.44 0.29 -3.99
CA VAL A 190 13.65 0.13 -5.22
C VAL A 190 14.47 0.54 -6.45
N TYR A 191 15.13 1.70 -6.40
CA TYR A 191 16.03 2.14 -7.47
C TYR A 191 17.18 1.15 -7.73
N LYS A 192 17.80 0.63 -6.67
CA LYS A 192 18.88 -0.35 -6.79
C LYS A 192 18.40 -1.66 -7.40
N LEU A 193 17.24 -2.17 -6.97
CA LEU A 193 16.66 -3.40 -7.49
C LEU A 193 16.33 -3.25 -8.98
N GLU A 194 15.67 -2.16 -9.37
CA GLU A 194 15.38 -1.87 -10.78
C GLU A 194 16.67 -1.84 -11.62
N LYS A 195 17.71 -1.15 -11.13
CA LYS A 195 19.03 -1.12 -11.78
C LYS A 195 19.66 -2.50 -11.89
N GLN A 196 19.50 -3.36 -10.89
CA GLN A 196 20.02 -4.72 -10.90
C GLN A 196 19.28 -5.60 -11.93
N PHE A 197 17.95 -5.49 -12.03
CA PHE A 197 17.15 -6.32 -12.93
C PHE A 197 17.16 -5.82 -14.39
N HIS A 198 17.20 -4.50 -14.61
CA HIS A 198 17.07 -3.90 -15.94
C HIS A 198 18.36 -3.24 -16.45
N GLY A 199 19.44 -3.26 -15.67
CA GLY A 199 20.74 -2.64 -16.00
C GLY A 199 20.77 -1.11 -15.90
N THR A 200 19.60 -0.46 -15.85
CA THR A 200 19.44 0.98 -15.69
C THR A 200 18.42 1.25 -14.59
N GLY A 201 18.63 2.32 -13.81
CA GLY A 201 17.71 2.72 -12.75
C GLY A 201 17.02 4.04 -13.08
N ASP A 202 15.80 4.23 -12.58
CA ASP A 202 15.00 5.43 -12.77
C ASP A 202 15.48 6.58 -11.88
N ARG A 203 16.36 7.42 -12.44
CA ARG A 203 16.87 8.61 -11.76
C ARG A 203 15.80 9.68 -11.56
N GLN A 204 14.81 9.77 -12.45
CA GLN A 204 13.74 10.77 -12.33
C GLN A 204 12.82 10.44 -11.14
N PHE A 205 12.54 9.16 -10.91
CA PHE A 205 11.90 8.68 -9.69
C PHE A 205 12.69 9.09 -8.43
N LEU A 206 14.00 8.81 -8.40
CA LEU A 206 14.84 9.20 -7.26
C LEU A 206 14.78 10.70 -7.00
N GLU A 207 14.98 11.53 -8.02
CA GLU A 207 14.98 12.99 -7.89
C GLU A 207 13.64 13.50 -7.36
N ARG A 208 12.52 12.99 -7.90
CA ARG A 208 11.17 13.41 -7.49
C ARG A 208 10.87 13.10 -6.03
N VAL A 209 11.17 11.88 -5.58
CA VAL A 209 10.93 11.49 -4.17
C VAL A 209 11.94 12.17 -3.24
N PHE A 210 13.21 12.28 -3.64
CA PHE A 210 14.25 12.91 -2.83
C PHE A 210 13.91 14.35 -2.46
N GLN A 211 13.43 15.16 -3.41
CA GLN A 211 13.06 16.55 -3.13
C GLN A 211 11.96 16.67 -2.08
N LYS A 212 10.98 15.76 -2.09
CA LYS A 212 9.92 15.72 -1.07
C LYS A 212 10.44 15.18 0.27
N LEU A 213 11.35 14.22 0.24
CA LEU A 213 12.00 13.71 1.45
C LEU A 213 12.90 14.75 2.14
N LEU A 214 13.40 15.78 1.43
CA LEU A 214 14.07 16.91 2.08
C LEU A 214 13.09 17.71 2.97
N LEU A 215 11.84 17.86 2.55
CA LEU A 215 10.80 18.48 3.38
C LEU A 215 10.50 17.60 4.60
N ASN A 216 10.39 16.29 4.38
CA ASN A 216 10.19 15.33 5.48
C ASN A 216 11.36 15.31 6.47
N PHE A 217 12.59 15.32 5.98
CA PHE A 217 13.79 15.40 6.82
C PHE A 217 13.81 16.71 7.63
N THR A 218 13.46 17.83 6.99
CA THR A 218 13.34 19.13 7.68
C THR A 218 12.28 19.09 8.78
N TRP A 219 11.17 18.39 8.55
CA TRP A 219 10.15 18.14 9.58
C TRP A 219 10.72 17.34 10.75
N TRP A 220 11.45 16.25 10.49
CA TRP A 220 12.09 15.42 11.52
C TRP A 220 13.04 16.23 12.40
N VAL A 221 13.96 16.97 11.78
CA VAL A 221 14.93 17.81 12.51
C VAL A 221 14.22 18.85 13.38
N ASN A 222 13.20 19.54 12.87
CA ASN A 222 12.56 20.62 13.60
C ASN A 222 11.52 20.19 14.64
N ARG A 223 10.90 19.01 14.47
CA ARG A 223 9.76 18.57 15.29
C ARG A 223 10.04 17.36 16.16
N LYS A 224 11.11 16.63 15.87
CA LYS A 224 11.47 15.38 16.55
C LYS A 224 12.91 15.39 17.06
N ASP A 225 13.69 16.43 16.80
CA ASP A 225 15.00 16.66 17.43
C ASP A 225 15.02 18.08 18.02
N PHE A 226 14.14 18.33 18.99
CA PHE A 226 13.95 19.68 19.55
C PHE A 226 15.25 20.25 20.15
N ASP A 227 16.05 19.40 20.77
CA ASP A 227 17.31 19.77 21.42
C ASP A 227 18.54 19.70 20.48
N GLY A 228 18.38 19.28 19.21
CA GLY A 228 19.46 19.22 18.23
C GLY A 228 20.54 18.17 18.53
N ASN A 229 20.17 17.10 19.23
CA ASN A 229 21.06 16.04 19.67
C ASN A 229 21.27 14.97 18.59
N ASN A 230 20.62 15.09 17.43
CA ASN A 230 20.57 14.09 16.36
C ASN A 230 19.98 12.74 16.82
N VAL A 231 19.07 12.80 17.80
CA VAL A 231 18.28 11.66 18.27
C VAL A 231 16.82 12.03 18.10
N PHE A 232 16.12 11.32 17.21
CA PHE A 232 14.72 11.62 16.96
C PHE A 232 13.80 11.01 18.03
N GLU A 233 12.98 11.86 18.62
CA GLU A 233 12.07 11.54 19.71
C GLU A 233 10.71 11.06 19.24
N GLY A 234 10.15 10.14 20.01
CA GLY A 234 8.78 9.67 19.87
C GLY A 234 8.55 8.73 18.70
N GLY A 235 7.33 8.21 18.66
CA GLY A 235 6.83 7.38 17.57
C GLY A 235 6.60 5.92 17.92
N PHE A 236 5.77 5.36 17.08
CA PHE A 236 5.31 4.00 17.11
C PHE A 236 6.34 3.10 16.42
N LEU A 237 6.95 2.18 17.16
CA LEU A 237 7.94 1.23 16.62
C LEU A 237 7.29 -0.03 16.02
N GLY A 238 5.96 -0.11 15.95
CA GLY A 238 5.25 -1.36 15.60
C GLY A 238 5.33 -2.43 16.68
N LEU A 239 5.48 -2.03 17.94
CA LEU A 239 5.78 -2.89 19.09
C LEU A 239 4.75 -2.67 20.21
N ASP A 240 3.48 -2.86 19.86
CA ASP A 240 2.27 -2.41 20.57
C ASP A 240 2.16 -2.94 22.00
N ASN A 241 2.83 -4.07 22.29
CA ASN A 241 2.68 -4.80 23.56
C ASN A 241 3.99 -4.95 24.36
N ILE A 242 5.04 -4.16 24.09
CA ILE A 242 6.29 -4.20 24.90
C ILE A 242 6.13 -3.38 26.20
N GLY A 243 4.93 -2.94 26.57
CA GLY A 243 4.71 -2.22 27.82
C GLY A 243 3.24 -2.22 28.25
N VAL A 244 3.03 -2.02 29.55
CA VAL A 244 1.69 -1.87 30.16
C VAL A 244 1.12 -0.46 29.90
N PHE A 245 1.98 0.49 29.52
CA PHE A 245 1.64 1.88 29.28
C PHE A 245 1.87 2.26 27.82
N ASP A 246 0.99 3.10 27.29
CA ASP A 246 1.25 3.80 26.04
C ASP A 246 2.41 4.78 26.25
N ARG A 247 3.52 4.55 25.55
CA ARG A 247 4.74 5.34 25.63
C ARG A 247 4.60 6.73 25.00
N SER A 248 3.51 6.95 24.27
CA SER A 248 3.18 8.21 23.59
C SER A 248 2.31 9.11 24.46
N SER A 249 1.82 8.61 25.60
CA SER A 249 0.98 9.33 26.55
C SER A 249 1.85 10.00 27.62
N ASP A 250 1.44 11.21 28.04
CA ASP A 250 1.99 11.82 29.26
C ASP A 250 1.75 10.88 30.45
N LEU A 251 2.81 10.56 31.19
CA LEU A 251 2.67 9.78 32.41
C LEU A 251 1.98 10.63 33.49
N PRO A 252 1.05 10.07 34.28
CA PRO A 252 0.25 10.84 35.25
C PRO A 252 1.05 11.70 36.25
N ASN A 253 2.35 11.45 36.42
CA ASN A 253 3.22 12.15 37.38
C ASN A 253 4.52 12.70 36.77
N GLY A 254 4.63 12.77 35.43
CA GLY A 254 5.88 13.13 34.74
C GLY A 254 6.71 11.92 34.35
#